data_AF-A0A0P7Y8U9-F1
#
_entry.id   AF-A0A0P7Y8U9-F1
#
_cell.length_a   1.000
_cell.length_b   1.000
_cell.length_c   1.000
_cell.angle_alpha   90.00
_cell.angle_beta   90.00
_cell.angle_gamma   90.00
#
_symmetry.space_group_name_H-M   'P 1'
#
loop_
_entity.id
_entity.type
_entity.pdbx_description
1 polymer ?
#
loop_
_entity_poly.entity_id
_entity_poly.type
_entity_poly.pdbx_seq_one_letter_code
_entity_poly.pdbx_strand_id
1 'polypeptide(L)'
;DAGWYFPSVKRDPARYLQPCSDSLKAWLRSMKNAGKVLLLITSSHSDYCRLVCEHILGRDFEELFDVIITNALKPGFFSLVPQQRPFRTLVNDVEESEGLPSLEKPGWYSQGNWPHLHELLKTMTGKPEPKVR
;
A
#
# COMPACT_ATOMS: atom_id res chain seq x y z
N ASP A 1 -2.56 16.13 15.31
CA ASP A 1 -2.82 15.05 16.27
C ASP A 1 -3.98 15.37 17.20
N ALA A 2 -5.15 14.81 16.92
CA ALA A 2 -6.28 14.83 17.85
C ALA A 2 -6.77 13.39 18.07
N GLY A 3 -6.75 12.93 19.32
CA GLY A 3 -7.25 11.62 19.73
C GLY A 3 -6.24 10.75 20.47
N TRP A 4 -6.73 9.87 21.34
CA TRP A 4 -5.91 9.00 22.20
C TRP A 4 -5.54 7.67 21.52
N TYR A 5 -6.24 7.29 20.45
CA TYR A 5 -6.08 5.99 19.80
C TYR A 5 -4.70 5.80 19.15
N PHE A 6 -4.37 6.60 18.12
CA PHE A 6 -3.11 6.45 17.39
C PHE A 6 -1.86 6.62 18.27
N PRO A 7 -1.80 7.59 19.20
CA PRO A 7 -0.67 7.68 20.14
C PRO A 7 -0.53 6.46 21.05
N SER A 8 -1.63 5.83 21.46
CA SER A 8 -1.59 4.64 22.32
C SER A 8 -1.08 3.43 21.55
N VAL A 9 -1.53 3.23 20.30
CA VAL A 9 -1.00 2.18 19.43
C VAL A 9 0.49 2.42 19.13
N LYS A 10 0.88 3.67 18.84
CA LYS A 10 2.28 4.04 18.61
C LYS A 10 3.18 3.72 19.81
N ARG A 11 2.68 3.90 21.03
CA ARG A 11 3.44 3.67 22.27
C ARG A 11 3.62 2.20 22.61
N ASP A 12 2.60 1.38 22.39
CA ASP A 12 2.61 -0.05 22.71
C ASP A 12 1.86 -0.85 21.65
N PRO A 13 2.47 -1.06 20.46
CA PRO A 13 1.80 -1.76 19.37
C PRO A 13 1.42 -3.20 19.74
N ALA A 14 2.24 -3.88 20.57
CA ALA A 14 2.03 -5.26 20.99
C ALA A 14 0.72 -5.48 21.75
N ARG A 15 0.23 -4.46 22.44
CA ARG A 15 -1.07 -4.50 23.14
C ARG A 15 -2.27 -4.53 22.20
N TYR A 16 -2.14 -3.98 20.99
CA TYR A 16 -3.25 -3.79 20.05
C TYR A 16 -3.13 -4.61 18.77
N LEU A 17 -1.91 -5.00 18.41
CA LEU A 17 -1.58 -5.65 17.15
C LEU A 17 -0.96 -7.02 17.40
N GLN A 18 -1.59 -8.05 16.85
CA GLN A 18 -1.08 -9.41 16.89
C GLN A 18 -0.11 -9.63 15.72
N PRO A 19 1.13 -10.07 15.97
CA PRO A 19 2.04 -10.45 14.91
C PRO A 19 1.48 -11.57 14.04
N CYS A 20 1.68 -11.46 12.73
CA CYS A 20 1.33 -12.52 11.80
C CYS A 20 2.24 -13.73 12.01
N SER A 21 1.68 -14.92 11.80
CA SER A 21 2.45 -16.17 11.84
C SER A 21 3.49 -16.22 10.72
N ASP A 22 4.57 -16.97 10.96
CA ASP A 22 5.59 -17.19 9.93
C ASP A 22 5.03 -17.93 8.71
N SER A 23 4.02 -18.78 8.90
CA SER A 23 3.30 -19.43 7.82
C SER A 23 2.60 -18.43 6.89
N LEU A 24 2.01 -17.36 7.42
CA LEU A 24 1.38 -16.32 6.61
C LEU A 24 2.44 -15.56 5.79
N LYS A 25 3.54 -15.17 6.43
CA LYS A 25 4.66 -14.47 5.76
C LYS A 25 5.27 -15.33 4.66
N ALA A 26 5.49 -16.63 4.95
CA ALA A 26 5.97 -17.59 3.96
C ALA A 26 4.99 -17.76 2.79
N TRP A 27 3.68 -17.76 3.06
CA TRP A 27 2.67 -17.82 2.01
C TRP A 27 2.68 -16.57 1.12
N LEU A 28 2.76 -15.37 1.67
CA LEU A 28 2.91 -14.13 0.89
C LEU A 28 4.13 -14.20 -0.04
N ARG A 29 5.29 -14.61 0.49
CA ARG A 29 6.50 -14.81 -0.33
C ARG A 29 6.29 -15.87 -1.41
N SER A 30 5.61 -16.97 -1.10
CA SER A 30 5.33 -18.02 -2.09
C SER A 30 4.46 -17.51 -3.25
N MET A 31 3.49 -16.64 -2.98
CA MET A 31 2.66 -16.04 -4.03
C MET A 31 3.48 -15.14 -4.94
N LYS A 32 4.35 -14.30 -4.36
CA LYS A 32 5.26 -13.43 -5.12
C LYS A 32 6.21 -14.26 -5.99
N ASN A 33 6.81 -15.31 -5.42
CA ASN A 33 7.68 -16.25 -6.15
C ASN A 33 6.94 -17.00 -7.28
N ALA A 34 5.63 -17.21 -7.14
CA ALA A 34 4.79 -17.79 -8.19
C ALA A 34 4.36 -16.77 -9.26
N GLY A 35 4.94 -15.57 -9.27
CA GLY A 35 4.66 -14.51 -10.25
C GLY A 35 3.33 -13.79 -10.01
N LYS A 36 2.78 -13.83 -8.78
CA LYS A 36 1.62 -12.99 -8.42
C LYS A 36 2.12 -11.58 -8.09
N VAL A 37 1.39 -10.58 -8.59
CA VAL A 37 1.56 -9.19 -8.17
C VAL A 37 0.78 -8.97 -6.89
N LEU A 38 1.46 -8.61 -5.81
CA LEU A 38 0.86 -8.38 -4.49
C LEU A 38 0.74 -6.88 -4.20
N LEU A 39 -0.44 -6.48 -3.73
CA LEU A 39 -0.78 -5.08 -3.47
C LEU A 39 -1.19 -4.89 -2.02
N LEU A 40 -0.77 -3.78 -1.40
CA LEU A 40 -1.28 -3.31 -0.11
C LEU A 40 -1.96 -1.96 -0.32
N ILE A 41 -3.28 -1.86 -0.10
CA ILE A 41 -4.04 -0.61 -0.31
C ILE A 41 -4.78 -0.21 0.98
N THR A 42 -4.27 0.81 1.67
CA THR A 42 -4.80 1.29 2.95
C THR A 42 -5.20 2.77 2.89
N SER A 43 -6.24 3.15 3.62
CA SER A 43 -6.62 4.56 3.80
C SER A 43 -5.79 5.26 4.88
N SER A 44 -4.93 4.53 5.61
CA SER A 44 -4.03 5.11 6.61
C SER A 44 -2.83 5.84 5.97
N HIS A 45 -2.30 6.83 6.66
CA HIS A 45 -1.02 7.48 6.31
C HIS A 45 0.14 6.49 6.33
N SER A 46 1.22 6.82 5.60
CA SER A 46 2.34 5.91 5.41
C SER A 46 3.11 5.62 6.69
N ASP A 47 3.27 6.60 7.57
CA ASP A 47 3.90 6.43 8.90
C ASP A 47 3.17 5.38 9.75
N TYR A 48 1.84 5.41 9.77
CA TYR A 48 1.02 4.47 10.52
C TYR A 48 0.99 3.09 9.84
N CYS A 49 0.92 3.06 8.50
CA CYS A 49 1.04 1.83 7.72
C CYS A 49 2.36 1.12 8.04
N ARG A 50 3.47 1.85 8.00
CA ARG A 50 4.81 1.38 8.34
C ARG A 50 4.84 0.80 9.74
N LEU A 51 4.41 1.55 10.75
CA LEU A 51 4.38 1.07 12.13
C LEU A 51 3.62 -0.25 12.28
N VAL A 52 2.41 -0.31 11.72
CA VAL A 52 1.58 -1.50 11.81
C VAL A 52 2.28 -2.66 11.12
N CYS A 53 2.69 -2.50 9.86
CA CYS A 53 3.26 -3.58 9.07
C CYS A 53 4.61 -4.05 9.61
N GLU A 54 5.47 -3.15 10.08
CA GLU A 54 6.74 -3.54 10.71
C GLU A 54 6.50 -4.41 11.95
N HIS A 55 5.47 -4.09 12.75
CA HIS A 55 5.11 -4.88 13.92
C HIS A 55 4.48 -6.22 13.55
N ILE A 56 3.56 -6.26 12.58
CA ILE A 56 2.81 -7.49 12.27
C ILE A 56 3.51 -8.42 11.28
N LEU A 57 4.23 -7.88 10.30
CA LEU A 57 4.86 -8.63 9.21
C LEU A 57 6.38 -8.67 9.30
N GLY A 58 7.00 -7.68 9.94
CA GLY A 58 8.46 -7.54 10.06
C GLY A 58 8.99 -6.29 9.37
N ARG A 59 10.23 -5.88 9.68
CA ARG A 59 10.84 -4.64 9.15
C ARG A 59 11.01 -4.63 7.63
N ASP A 60 11.09 -5.81 7.03
CA ASP A 60 11.23 -6.06 5.61
C ASP A 60 9.87 -6.28 4.90
N PHE A 61 8.74 -5.92 5.53
CA PHE A 61 7.41 -6.17 4.97
C PHE A 61 7.22 -5.58 3.56
N GLU A 62 7.92 -4.50 3.23
CA GLU A 62 7.85 -3.88 1.89
C GLU A 62 8.21 -4.88 0.79
N GLU A 63 9.12 -5.82 1.06
CA GLU A 63 9.50 -6.87 0.12
C GLU A 63 8.37 -7.86 -0.17
N LEU A 64 7.34 -7.92 0.69
CA LEU A 64 6.20 -8.82 0.52
C LEU A 64 5.21 -8.30 -0.53
N PHE A 65 5.24 -7.02 -0.85
CA PHE A 65 4.32 -6.39 -1.79
C PHE A 65 5.09 -5.82 -2.99
N ASP A 66 4.44 -5.72 -4.14
CA ASP A 66 5.00 -5.04 -5.31
C ASP A 66 4.55 -3.58 -5.36
N VAL A 67 3.32 -3.30 -4.91
CA VAL A 67 2.81 -1.93 -4.81
C VAL A 67 2.17 -1.72 -3.45
N ILE A 68 2.57 -0.64 -2.78
CA ILE A 68 1.98 -0.18 -1.52
C ILE A 68 1.32 1.17 -1.80
N ILE A 69 0.05 1.30 -1.44
CA ILE A 69 -0.74 2.52 -1.61
C ILE A 69 -1.31 2.92 -0.26
N THR A 70 -0.79 4.01 0.29
CA THR A 70 -1.24 4.61 1.55
C THR A 70 -2.12 5.83 1.28
N ASN A 71 -2.84 6.30 2.29
CA ASN A 71 -3.80 7.38 2.17
C ASN A 71 -4.73 7.22 0.94
N ALA A 72 -5.16 5.98 0.65
CA ALA A 72 -5.94 5.67 -0.53
C ALA A 72 -7.34 6.29 -0.50
N LEU A 73 -7.75 6.99 0.57
CA LEU A 73 -9.07 7.58 0.85
C LEU A 73 -10.25 6.89 0.14
N LYS A 74 -10.42 5.60 0.41
CA LYS A 74 -11.51 4.79 -0.14
C LYS A 74 -12.87 5.33 0.35
N PRO A 75 -13.97 5.22 -0.44
CA PRO A 75 -14.08 4.48 -1.70
C PRO A 75 -13.56 5.24 -2.93
N GLY A 76 -13.22 6.53 -2.78
CA GLY A 76 -12.88 7.42 -3.90
C GLY A 76 -11.75 6.91 -4.81
N PHE A 77 -10.81 6.11 -4.28
CA PHE A 77 -9.80 5.41 -5.09
C PHE A 77 -10.40 4.64 -6.28
N PHE A 78 -11.52 3.95 -6.06
CA PHE A 78 -12.13 3.07 -7.05
C PHE A 78 -13.20 3.78 -7.90
N SER A 79 -13.66 4.96 -7.47
CA SER A 79 -14.78 5.65 -8.11
C SER A 79 -14.43 6.96 -8.80
N LEU A 80 -13.31 7.60 -8.45
CA LEU A 80 -12.91 8.91 -8.98
C LEU A 80 -11.90 8.76 -10.13
N VAL A 81 -11.89 9.76 -11.01
CA VAL A 81 -11.01 9.82 -12.18
C VAL A 81 -9.65 10.43 -11.84
N PRO A 82 -8.59 10.17 -12.63
CA PRO A 82 -7.24 10.60 -12.31
C PRO A 82 -7.04 12.07 -11.96
N GLN A 83 -7.72 12.99 -12.65
CA GLN A 83 -7.59 14.43 -12.44
C GLN A 83 -8.11 14.87 -11.07
N GLN A 84 -9.04 14.11 -10.48
CA GLN A 84 -9.58 14.39 -9.15
C GLN A 84 -8.70 13.80 -8.04
N ARG A 85 -7.88 12.80 -8.38
CA ARG A 85 -7.07 12.07 -7.41
C ARG A 85 -5.80 11.49 -8.05
N PRO A 86 -4.78 12.34 -8.25
CA PRO A 86 -3.49 11.87 -8.73
C PRO A 86 -2.82 10.99 -7.67
N PHE A 87 -1.93 10.11 -8.12
CA PHE A 87 -0.98 9.45 -7.23
C PHE A 87 0.07 10.45 -6.77
N ARG A 88 0.66 10.22 -5.60
CA ARG A 88 1.78 11.00 -5.07
C ARG A 88 2.91 10.08 -4.64
N THR A 89 4.14 10.53 -4.84
CA THR A 89 5.36 9.97 -4.24
C THR A 89 5.49 10.43 -2.79
N LEU A 90 6.31 9.71 -2.03
CA LEU A 90 6.58 9.97 -0.62
C LEU A 90 8.09 10.12 -0.41
N VAL A 91 8.50 11.12 0.37
CA VAL A 91 9.87 11.27 0.88
C VAL A 91 9.78 11.35 2.40
N ASN A 92 10.35 10.38 3.10
CA ASN A 92 10.28 10.27 4.56
C ASN A 92 8.83 10.37 5.10
N ASP A 93 7.91 9.61 4.51
CA ASP A 93 6.48 9.60 4.85
C ASP A 93 5.71 10.91 4.59
N VAL A 94 6.33 11.87 3.89
CA VAL A 94 5.70 13.13 3.46
C VAL A 94 5.36 13.07 1.98
N GLU A 95 4.09 13.36 1.65
CA GLU A 95 3.62 13.40 0.26
C GLU A 95 4.28 14.55 -0.50
N GLU A 96 4.79 14.28 -1.70
CA GLU A 96 5.22 15.35 -2.61
C GLU A 96 4.01 16.16 -3.09
N SER A 97 4.21 17.45 -3.33
CA SER A 97 3.14 18.39 -3.68
C SER A 97 2.62 18.19 -5.11
N GLU A 98 3.45 17.68 -6.01
CA GLU A 98 3.06 17.37 -7.38
C GLU A 98 2.45 15.97 -7.48
N GLY A 99 1.37 15.88 -8.27
CA GLY A 99 0.71 14.61 -8.56
C GLY A 99 1.35 13.93 -9.78
N LEU A 100 1.41 12.61 -9.75
CA LEU A 100 1.91 11.82 -10.87
C LEU A 100 0.87 11.74 -12.00
N PRO A 101 1.28 11.95 -13.26
CA PRO A 101 0.40 11.80 -14.43
C PRO A 101 0.08 10.34 -14.75
N SER A 102 0.92 9.40 -14.32
CA SER A 102 0.77 7.94 -14.52
C SER A 102 1.62 7.17 -13.50
N LEU A 103 1.46 5.84 -13.45
CA LEU A 103 2.34 4.94 -12.69
C LEU A 103 3.12 4.05 -13.66
N GLU A 104 4.44 4.22 -13.71
CA GLU A 104 5.32 3.51 -14.66
C GLU A 104 6.00 2.27 -14.04
N LYS A 105 6.04 2.18 -12.71
CA LYS A 105 6.77 1.13 -12.00
C LYS A 105 6.09 0.77 -10.67
N PRO A 106 6.35 -0.43 -10.13
CA PRO A 106 6.01 -0.77 -8.75
C PRO A 106 6.67 0.18 -7.75
N GLY A 107 6.11 0.27 -6.55
CA GLY A 107 6.63 1.13 -5.49
C GLY A 107 5.61 1.47 -4.42
N TRP A 108 6.00 2.40 -3.54
CA TRP A 108 5.13 2.95 -2.50
C TRP A 108 4.61 4.32 -2.93
N TYR A 109 3.29 4.44 -3.02
CA TYR A 109 2.60 5.67 -3.39
C TYR A 109 1.56 6.08 -2.34
N SER A 110 1.13 7.33 -2.43
CA SER A 110 0.01 7.87 -1.66
C SER A 110 -1.14 8.28 -2.57
N GLN A 111 -2.37 8.22 -2.03
CA GLN A 111 -3.61 8.57 -2.72
C GLN A 111 -3.86 7.73 -3.99
N GLY A 112 -4.07 8.37 -5.14
CA GLY A 112 -4.25 7.72 -6.42
C GLY A 112 -5.64 7.17 -6.73
N ASN A 113 -5.73 6.43 -7.82
CA ASN A 113 -6.98 6.00 -8.41
C ASN A 113 -6.84 4.63 -9.11
N TRP A 114 -7.97 3.94 -9.28
CA TRP A 114 -8.03 2.64 -9.91
C TRP A 114 -7.56 2.66 -11.37
N PRO A 115 -7.96 3.60 -12.25
CA PRO A 115 -7.49 3.62 -13.64
C PRO A 115 -5.97 3.57 -13.78
N HIS A 116 -5.23 4.42 -13.07
CA HIS A 116 -3.75 4.42 -13.13
C HIS A 116 -3.13 3.15 -12.53
N LEU A 117 -3.68 2.64 -11.43
CA LEU A 117 -3.22 1.36 -10.88
C LEU A 117 -3.47 0.21 -11.88
N HIS A 118 -4.64 0.19 -12.52
CA HIS A 118 -5.00 -0.85 -13.46
C HIS A 118 -4.06 -0.88 -14.67
N GLU A 119 -3.68 0.29 -15.22
CA GLU A 119 -2.67 0.34 -16.28
C GLU A 119 -1.29 -0.15 -15.82
N LEU A 120 -0.85 0.20 -14.60
CA LEU A 120 0.37 -0.37 -14.03
C LEU A 120 0.28 -1.91 -13.94
N LEU A 121 -0.86 -2.45 -13.49
CA LEU A 121 -1.07 -3.90 -13.38
C LEU A 121 -1.05 -4.61 -14.75
N LYS A 122 -1.55 -3.98 -15.81
CA LYS A 122 -1.45 -4.53 -17.16
C LYS A 122 0.01 -4.68 -17.57
N THR A 123 0.81 -3.64 -17.36
CA THR A 123 2.26 -3.64 -17.64
C THR A 123 2.98 -4.69 -16.82
N MET A 124 2.74 -4.74 -15.51
CA MET A 124 3.42 -5.68 -14.60
C MET A 124 3.07 -7.15 -14.87
N THR A 125 1.83 -7.43 -15.30
CA THR A 125 1.37 -8.82 -15.52
C THR A 125 1.46 -9.27 -16.97
N GLY A 126 1.72 -8.35 -17.91
CA GLY A 126 1.65 -8.62 -19.35
C GLY A 126 0.25 -9.01 -19.83
N LYS A 127 -0.80 -8.69 -19.07
CA LYS A 127 -2.19 -9.07 -19.39
C LYS A 127 -3.01 -7.83 -19.68
N PRO A 128 -3.84 -7.82 -20.74
CA PRO A 128 -4.70 -6.69 -21.04
C PRO A 128 -5.79 -6.48 -19.98
N GLU A 129 -6.23 -7.57 -19.32
CA GLU A 129 -7.29 -7.55 -18.31
C GLU A 129 -6.84 -8.33 -17.06
N PRO A 130 -5.98 -7.75 -16.20
CA PRO A 130 -5.50 -8.40 -15.00
C PRO A 130 -6.65 -8.57 -13.99
N LYS A 131 -6.90 -9.82 -13.58
CA LYS A 131 -7.88 -10.12 -12.53
C LYS A 131 -7.27 -9.80 -11.17
N VAL A 132 -7.83 -8.82 -10.47
CA VAL A 132 -7.56 -8.56 -9.05
C VAL A 132 -8.53 -9.40 -8.22
N ARG A 133 -8.02 -10.09 -7.21
CA ARG A 133 -8.77 -10.97 -6.31
C ARG A 133 -8.53 -10.60 -4.87
#